data_AF-A0A370H900-F1
#
_entry.id   AF-A0A370H900-F1
#
_cell.length_a   1.000
_cell.length_b   1.000
_cell.length_c   1.000
_cell.angle_alpha   90.00
_cell.angle_beta   90.00
_cell.angle_gamma   90.00
#
_symmetry.space_group_name_H-M   'P 1'
#
loop_
_entity.id
_entity.type
_entity.pdbx_description
1 polymer ?
#
loop_
_entity_poly.entity_id
_entity_poly.type
_entity_poly.pdbx_seq_one_letter_code
_entity_poly.pdbx_strand_id
1 'polypeptide(L)'
;MTPSKPIDETQSRRWRLVLGASAEPELGGAGPAADAAMDRALSALYNADEQSAAEKRSAGLGGSAPKVARWLGDIRTYFPSTVVEVLQRDAVQRLDLTQLLLEPELLEAVEPDVHLVGTLLSLNRAMPETTRETARTVVEKVVREIERRIAARTVAAVSGALNRAARMSRPRLRDIDWDRTIRRNLAHYLPEHRTVVPERLVGYGRKARAVHRDVVLAIDQSGSMASSVVYASVFGAVLASMRSLRTSLVVFDTAVVDLTDRLADPVDVLFGTQLGGGTDINRAIAYCGQLITRPADTLFVLISDLYEGGIRDEMLRRIAAMRESGVQVVVLLALSDDGAPAYDHANAAALAGLGVPAFACTPDSFPDLLAVALDRGDVQAWAHANAGKS
;
A
#
# COMPACT_ATOMS: atom_id res chain seq x y z
N MET A 1 -9.37 -3.93 -57.05
CA MET A 1 -9.83 -5.00 -56.13
C MET A 1 -8.64 -5.88 -55.79
N THR A 2 -8.01 -5.60 -54.65
CA THR A 2 -6.94 -6.44 -54.08
C THR A 2 -7.58 -7.73 -53.57
N PRO A 3 -7.04 -8.92 -53.87
CA PRO A 3 -7.60 -10.17 -53.35
C PRO A 3 -7.39 -10.22 -51.83
N SER A 4 -8.48 -10.35 -51.07
CA SER A 4 -8.44 -10.56 -49.63
C SER A 4 -7.68 -11.86 -49.34
N LYS A 5 -6.60 -11.75 -48.58
CA LYS A 5 -5.82 -12.89 -48.10
C LYS A 5 -6.77 -13.83 -47.34
N PRO A 6 -6.79 -15.14 -47.62
CA PRO A 6 -7.63 -16.07 -46.85
C PRO A 6 -7.23 -15.96 -45.38
N ILE A 7 -8.22 -15.78 -44.50
CA ILE A 7 -7.98 -15.74 -43.06
C ILE A 7 -7.44 -17.12 -42.67
N ASP A 8 -6.24 -17.14 -42.12
CA ASP A 8 -5.61 -18.35 -41.57
C ASP A 8 -6.56 -18.99 -40.54
N GLU A 9 -6.76 -20.31 -40.56
CA GLU A 9 -7.63 -21.02 -39.62
C GLU A 9 -7.30 -20.69 -38.15
N THR A 10 -6.02 -20.45 -37.85
CA THR A 10 -5.56 -20.02 -36.52
C THR A 10 -6.07 -18.62 -36.16
N GLN A 11 -6.13 -17.72 -37.15
CA GLN A 11 -6.60 -16.36 -36.99
C GLN A 11 -8.13 -16.32 -36.88
N SER A 12 -8.84 -17.10 -37.70
CA SER A 12 -10.30 -17.28 -37.58
C SER A 12 -10.69 -17.85 -36.21
N ARG A 13 -9.93 -18.82 -35.70
CA ARG A 13 -10.13 -19.36 -34.34
C ARG A 13 -9.97 -18.30 -33.25
N ARG A 14 -8.91 -17.48 -33.32
CA ARG A 14 -8.68 -16.40 -32.34
C ARG A 14 -9.80 -15.36 -32.39
N TRP A 15 -10.22 -14.95 -33.59
CA TRP A 15 -11.33 -14.02 -33.74
C TRP A 15 -12.65 -14.61 -33.25
N ARG A 16 -12.88 -15.92 -33.46
CA ARG A 16 -14.06 -16.60 -32.92
C ARG A 16 -14.09 -16.65 -31.39
N LEU A 17 -12.95 -16.80 -30.73
CA LEU A 17 -12.85 -16.72 -29.25
C LEU A 17 -13.00 -15.29 -28.72
N VAL A 18 -12.53 -14.28 -29.46
CA VAL A 18 -12.64 -12.87 -29.07
C VAL A 18 -14.06 -12.32 -29.26
N LEU A 19 -14.73 -12.73 -30.34
CA LEU A 19 -16.07 -12.26 -30.70
C LEU A 19 -17.20 -13.10 -30.08
N GLY A 20 -16.86 -14.24 -29.44
CA GLY A 20 -17.81 -15.11 -28.76
C GLY A 20 -18.82 -15.78 -29.70
N ALA A 21 -19.92 -16.27 -29.12
CA ALA A 21 -20.97 -17.02 -29.85
C ALA A 21 -21.66 -16.20 -30.95
N SER A 22 -21.67 -14.87 -30.87
CA SER A 22 -22.26 -13.97 -31.87
C SER A 22 -21.55 -14.04 -33.24
N ALA A 23 -20.30 -14.53 -33.26
CA ALA A 23 -19.51 -14.74 -34.47
C ALA A 23 -19.67 -16.14 -35.09
N GLU A 24 -20.42 -17.05 -34.45
CA GLU A 24 -20.68 -18.41 -34.94
C GLU A 24 -21.25 -18.51 -36.36
N PRO A 25 -22.22 -17.68 -36.78
CA PRO A 25 -22.77 -17.77 -38.13
C PRO A 25 -21.80 -17.33 -39.24
N GLU A 26 -20.77 -16.55 -38.92
CA GLU A 26 -19.81 -16.00 -39.89
C GLU A 26 -18.46 -16.72 -39.88
N LEU A 27 -18.04 -17.23 -38.71
CA LEU A 27 -16.71 -17.84 -38.49
C LEU A 27 -16.76 -19.35 -38.16
N GLY A 28 -17.96 -19.93 -37.99
CA GLY A 28 -18.17 -21.34 -37.65
C GLY A 28 -18.15 -21.63 -36.14
N GLY A 29 -18.38 -22.89 -35.77
CA GLY A 29 -18.37 -23.34 -34.36
C GLY A 29 -16.98 -23.30 -33.73
N ALA A 30 -16.92 -23.15 -32.39
CA ALA A 30 -15.66 -23.30 -31.65
C ALA A 30 -15.09 -24.71 -31.92
N GLY A 31 -13.86 -24.80 -32.41
CA GLY A 31 -13.28 -26.02 -32.99
C GLY A 31 -13.15 -27.23 -32.02
N PRO A 32 -11.94 -27.75 -31.73
CA PRO A 32 -11.76 -28.87 -30.80
C PRO A 32 -12.42 -28.63 -29.43
N ALA A 33 -12.69 -29.71 -28.69
CA ALA A 33 -13.37 -29.64 -27.39
C ALA A 33 -12.72 -28.67 -26.36
N ALA A 34 -11.41 -28.43 -26.48
CA ALA A 34 -10.68 -27.45 -25.67
C ALA A 34 -11.07 -25.99 -26.02
N ASP A 35 -11.21 -25.68 -27.32
CA ASP A 35 -11.59 -24.34 -27.79
C ASP A 35 -13.04 -24.02 -27.39
N ALA A 36 -13.92 -25.02 -27.39
CA ALA A 36 -15.29 -24.89 -26.88
C ALA A 36 -15.34 -24.70 -25.35
N ALA A 37 -14.40 -25.29 -24.60
CA ALA A 37 -14.29 -25.06 -23.17
C ALA A 37 -13.76 -23.65 -22.85
N MET A 38 -12.77 -23.17 -23.60
CA MET A 38 -12.28 -21.79 -23.54
C MET A 38 -13.37 -20.77 -23.88
N ASP A 39 -14.13 -21.00 -24.95
CA ASP A 39 -15.22 -20.10 -25.38
C ASP A 39 -16.34 -20.03 -24.32
N ARG A 40 -16.67 -21.17 -23.69
CA ARG A 40 -17.62 -21.20 -22.57
C ARG A 40 -17.08 -20.45 -21.34
N ALA A 41 -15.79 -20.57 -21.06
CA ALA A 41 -15.18 -19.85 -19.95
C ALA A 41 -15.18 -18.34 -20.20
N LEU A 42 -14.79 -17.89 -21.40
CA LEU A 42 -14.81 -16.47 -21.75
C LEU A 42 -16.25 -15.92 -21.80
N SER A 43 -17.20 -16.67 -22.37
CA SER A 43 -18.61 -16.26 -22.44
C SER A 43 -19.28 -16.17 -21.07
N ALA A 44 -18.93 -17.06 -20.13
CA ALA A 44 -19.45 -16.98 -18.75
C ALA A 44 -19.01 -15.69 -18.03
N LEU A 45 -17.87 -15.11 -18.43
CA LEU A 45 -17.35 -13.88 -17.86
C LEU A 45 -17.83 -12.62 -18.61
N TYR A 46 -17.75 -12.63 -19.94
CA TYR A 46 -17.96 -11.43 -20.76
C TYR A 46 -19.37 -11.29 -21.33
N ASN A 47 -20.15 -12.38 -21.40
CA ASN A 47 -21.51 -12.41 -21.95
C ASN A 47 -22.58 -12.72 -20.89
N ALA A 48 -22.25 -12.58 -19.60
CA ALA A 48 -23.17 -12.86 -18.49
C ALA A 48 -24.45 -11.99 -18.54
N ASP A 49 -24.34 -10.75 -19.04
CA ASP A 49 -25.46 -9.83 -19.19
C ASP A 49 -26.43 -10.22 -20.32
N GLU A 50 -25.97 -10.87 -21.40
CA GLU A 50 -26.83 -11.30 -22.51
C GLU A 50 -27.70 -12.51 -22.15
N GLN A 51 -27.21 -13.40 -21.27
CA GLN A 51 -27.97 -14.55 -20.79
C GLN A 51 -29.06 -14.16 -19.76
N SER A 52 -28.92 -13.00 -19.12
CA SER A 52 -29.89 -12.47 -18.15
C SER A 52 -31.25 -12.07 -18.76
N ALA A 53 -31.32 -11.91 -20.09
CA ALA A 53 -32.56 -11.58 -20.80
C ALA A 53 -33.47 -12.80 -21.05
N ALA A 54 -32.92 -14.02 -21.07
CA ALA A 54 -33.67 -15.23 -21.42
C ALA A 54 -34.18 -16.04 -20.21
N GLU A 55 -33.61 -15.88 -19.02
CA GLU A 55 -33.98 -16.66 -17.83
C GLU A 55 -34.24 -15.78 -16.58
N LYS A 56 -35.26 -14.91 -16.66
CA LYS A 56 -35.93 -14.41 -15.45
C LYS A 56 -36.84 -15.49 -14.86
N ARG A 57 -36.26 -16.53 -14.25
CA ARG A 57 -36.97 -17.39 -13.30
C ARG A 57 -36.13 -17.57 -12.04
N SER A 58 -36.64 -16.96 -10.98
CA SER A 58 -36.31 -17.13 -9.56
C SER A 58 -35.51 -18.40 -9.21
N ALA A 59 -34.26 -18.23 -8.80
CA ALA A 59 -33.57 -19.20 -7.96
C ALA A 59 -32.53 -18.46 -7.11
N GLY A 60 -32.55 -18.70 -5.80
CA GLY A 60 -31.60 -18.12 -4.86
C GLY A 60 -30.15 -18.50 -5.19
N LEU A 61 -29.25 -17.71 -4.60
CA LEU A 61 -27.80 -17.65 -4.79
C LEU A 61 -27.02 -18.97 -4.54
N GLY A 62 -27.69 -20.09 -4.26
CA GLY A 62 -27.05 -21.40 -4.05
C GLY A 62 -26.64 -22.14 -5.33
N GLY A 63 -27.12 -21.71 -6.51
CA GLY A 63 -26.84 -22.38 -7.80
C GLY A 63 -25.63 -21.84 -8.58
N SER A 64 -25.12 -20.67 -8.21
CA SER A 64 -24.07 -19.95 -8.95
C SER A 64 -22.65 -20.37 -8.56
N ALA A 65 -22.47 -20.85 -7.33
CA ALA A 65 -21.16 -21.14 -6.80
C ALA A 65 -20.43 -22.36 -7.36
N PRO A 66 -21.08 -23.53 -7.54
CA PRO A 66 -20.42 -24.67 -8.18
C PRO A 66 -20.10 -24.42 -9.66
N LYS A 67 -20.84 -23.50 -10.32
CA LYS A 67 -20.56 -23.10 -11.71
C LYS A 67 -19.32 -22.22 -11.80
N VAL A 68 -19.09 -21.33 -10.83
CA VAL A 68 -17.93 -20.45 -10.80
C VAL A 68 -16.67 -21.18 -10.32
N ALA A 69 -16.76 -22.11 -9.38
CA ALA A 69 -15.64 -22.98 -9.01
C ALA A 69 -15.15 -23.85 -10.19
N ARG A 70 -16.10 -24.42 -10.95
CA ARG A 70 -15.77 -25.15 -12.18
C ARG A 70 -15.14 -24.23 -13.23
N TRP A 71 -15.68 -23.02 -13.40
CA TRP A 71 -15.12 -22.01 -14.31
C TRP A 71 -13.68 -21.61 -13.93
N LEU A 72 -13.39 -21.40 -12.65
CA LEU A 72 -12.04 -21.10 -12.16
C LEU A 72 -11.06 -22.26 -12.39
N GLY A 73 -11.52 -23.50 -12.29
CA GLY A 73 -10.73 -24.68 -12.66
C GLY A 73 -10.49 -24.79 -14.17
N ASP A 74 -11.50 -24.46 -14.97
CA ASP A 74 -11.43 -24.48 -16.43
C ASP A 74 -10.42 -23.42 -16.93
N ILE A 75 -10.45 -22.19 -16.42
CA ILE A 75 -9.50 -21.16 -16.87
C ILE A 75 -8.05 -21.51 -16.58
N ARG A 76 -7.76 -22.20 -15.46
CA ARG A 76 -6.40 -22.66 -15.10
C ARG A 76 -5.88 -23.77 -16.00
N THR A 77 -6.80 -24.58 -16.53
CA THR A 77 -6.48 -25.68 -17.43
C THR A 77 -6.15 -25.17 -18.82
N TYR A 78 -6.80 -24.08 -19.24
CA TYR A 78 -6.78 -23.64 -20.63
C TYR A 78 -5.98 -22.36 -20.90
N PHE A 79 -5.69 -21.53 -19.88
CA PHE A 79 -4.98 -20.26 -20.07
C PHE A 79 -3.63 -20.21 -19.32
N PRO A 80 -2.61 -19.50 -19.85
CA PRO A 80 -1.38 -19.18 -19.13
C PRO A 80 -1.64 -18.35 -17.87
N SER A 81 -0.79 -18.47 -16.85
CA SER A 81 -0.95 -17.80 -15.54
C SER A 81 -1.17 -16.29 -15.65
N THR A 82 -0.44 -15.61 -16.53
CA THR A 82 -0.58 -14.16 -16.77
C THR A 82 -1.94 -13.75 -17.33
N VAL A 83 -2.62 -14.64 -18.07
CA VAL A 83 -3.97 -14.39 -18.62
C VAL A 83 -5.03 -14.75 -17.59
N VAL A 84 -4.78 -15.78 -16.77
CA VAL A 84 -5.64 -16.17 -15.66
C VAL A 84 -5.78 -15.04 -14.64
N GLU A 85 -4.70 -14.33 -14.32
CA GLU A 85 -4.71 -13.16 -13.43
C GLU A 85 -5.65 -12.06 -13.93
N VAL A 86 -5.57 -11.72 -15.23
CA VAL A 86 -6.43 -10.69 -15.85
C VAL A 86 -7.90 -11.13 -15.87
N LEU A 87 -8.17 -12.39 -16.24
CA LEU A 87 -9.53 -12.94 -16.26
C LEU A 87 -10.15 -13.02 -14.86
N GLN A 88 -9.35 -13.33 -13.84
CA GLN A 88 -9.81 -13.34 -12.45
C GLN A 88 -10.10 -11.93 -11.95
N ARG A 89 -9.24 -10.94 -12.26
CA ARG A 89 -9.47 -9.52 -11.94
C ARG A 89 -10.76 -9.01 -12.56
N ASP A 90 -10.99 -9.31 -13.85
CA ASP A 90 -12.22 -8.93 -14.56
C ASP A 90 -13.46 -9.63 -13.96
N ALA A 91 -13.33 -10.89 -13.53
CA ALA A 91 -14.41 -11.65 -12.92
C ALA A 91 -14.83 -11.07 -11.56
N VAL A 92 -13.88 -10.68 -10.72
CA VAL A 92 -14.14 -10.01 -9.44
C VAL A 92 -14.92 -8.71 -9.67
N GLN A 93 -14.58 -7.95 -10.70
CA GLN A 93 -15.24 -6.67 -11.01
C GLN A 93 -16.62 -6.82 -11.64
N ARG A 94 -16.85 -7.86 -12.47
CA ARG A 94 -18.07 -7.98 -13.30
C ARG A 94 -19.13 -8.95 -12.78
N LEU A 95 -18.74 -10.02 -12.09
CA LEU A 95 -19.67 -11.11 -11.74
C LEU A 95 -20.23 -11.03 -10.32
N ASP A 96 -20.08 -9.88 -9.64
CA ASP A 96 -20.48 -9.70 -8.23
C ASP A 96 -19.95 -10.85 -7.33
N LEU A 97 -18.73 -11.29 -7.67
CA LEU A 97 -18.00 -12.43 -7.11
C LEU A 97 -17.68 -12.24 -5.61
N THR A 98 -17.96 -11.05 -5.10
CA THR A 98 -18.08 -10.65 -3.70
C THR A 98 -18.75 -11.71 -2.81
N GLN A 99 -19.82 -12.36 -3.28
CA GLN A 99 -20.51 -13.42 -2.53
C GLN A 99 -19.84 -14.79 -2.63
N LEU A 100 -19.05 -15.04 -3.67
CA LEU A 100 -18.35 -16.30 -3.90
C LEU A 100 -16.98 -16.34 -3.23
N LEU A 101 -16.40 -15.17 -2.95
CA LEU A 101 -15.29 -15.01 -2.01
C LEU A 101 -15.68 -15.37 -0.56
N LEU A 102 -16.96 -15.65 -0.28
CA LEU A 102 -17.39 -16.16 1.02
C LEU A 102 -17.28 -17.69 1.13
N GLU A 103 -17.02 -18.39 0.02
CA GLU A 103 -16.87 -19.84 0.01
C GLU A 103 -15.41 -20.22 0.34
N PRO A 104 -15.18 -21.01 1.41
CA PRO A 104 -13.85 -21.39 1.86
C PRO A 104 -13.00 -22.05 0.76
N GLU A 105 -13.62 -22.88 -0.08
CA GLU A 105 -12.96 -23.64 -1.14
C GLU A 105 -12.40 -22.74 -2.24
N LEU A 106 -13.07 -21.62 -2.53
CA LEU A 106 -12.62 -20.64 -3.53
C LEU A 106 -11.51 -19.75 -2.99
N LEU A 107 -11.58 -19.35 -1.71
CA LEU A 107 -10.53 -18.58 -1.06
C LEU A 107 -9.19 -19.30 -0.99
N GLU A 108 -9.21 -20.62 -0.78
CA GLU A 108 -7.99 -21.44 -0.80
C GLU A 108 -7.40 -21.59 -2.21
N ALA A 109 -8.25 -21.54 -3.24
CA ALA A 109 -7.83 -21.70 -4.61
C ALA A 109 -7.21 -20.42 -5.18
N VAL A 110 -7.73 -19.24 -4.86
CA VAL A 110 -7.31 -17.94 -5.43
C VAL A 110 -5.89 -17.55 -5.00
N GLU A 111 -5.13 -16.96 -5.92
CA GLU A 111 -3.79 -16.45 -5.61
C GLU A 111 -3.89 -15.24 -4.67
N PRO A 112 -3.26 -15.27 -3.49
CA PRO A 112 -3.41 -14.19 -2.54
C PRO A 112 -2.69 -12.92 -3.02
N ASP A 113 -3.45 -11.88 -3.33
CA ASP A 113 -2.91 -10.56 -3.68
C ASP A 113 -3.45 -9.44 -2.75
N VAL A 114 -2.88 -8.24 -2.85
CA VAL A 114 -3.25 -7.09 -2.01
C VAL A 114 -4.68 -6.59 -2.30
N HIS A 115 -5.17 -6.73 -3.53
CA HIS A 115 -6.53 -6.35 -3.90
C HIS A 115 -7.58 -7.29 -3.32
N LEU A 116 -7.30 -8.59 -3.29
CA LEU A 116 -8.11 -9.60 -2.63
C LEU A 116 -8.20 -9.29 -1.14
N VAL A 117 -7.08 -8.97 -0.49
CA VAL A 117 -7.10 -8.54 0.92
C VAL A 117 -8.01 -7.33 1.10
N GLY A 118 -7.87 -6.30 0.27
CA GLY A 118 -8.76 -5.13 0.33
C GLY A 118 -10.24 -5.48 0.17
N THR A 119 -10.54 -6.40 -0.74
CA THR A 119 -11.91 -6.90 -0.98
C THR A 119 -12.44 -7.66 0.23
N LEU A 120 -11.66 -8.58 0.80
CA LEU A 120 -12.04 -9.34 2.01
C LEU A 120 -12.27 -8.41 3.21
N LEU A 121 -11.45 -7.38 3.38
CA LEU A 121 -11.62 -6.40 4.46
C LEU A 121 -12.90 -5.57 4.28
N SER A 122 -13.26 -5.21 3.04
CA SER A 122 -14.53 -4.51 2.77
C SER A 122 -15.77 -5.35 3.14
N LEU A 123 -15.64 -6.69 3.08
CA LEU A 123 -16.71 -7.64 3.38
C LEU A 123 -16.72 -8.11 4.83
N ASN A 124 -15.78 -7.68 5.66
CA ASN A 124 -15.55 -8.18 7.02
C ASN A 124 -16.83 -8.27 7.88
N ARG A 125 -17.75 -7.29 7.77
CA ARG A 125 -19.03 -7.27 8.52
C ARG A 125 -20.08 -8.26 7.99
N ALA A 126 -20.02 -8.59 6.70
CA ALA A 126 -20.98 -9.48 6.05
C ALA A 126 -20.54 -10.96 6.08
N MET A 127 -19.28 -11.24 6.46
CA MET A 127 -18.74 -12.60 6.47
C MET A 127 -19.25 -13.43 7.67
N PRO A 128 -19.74 -14.66 7.44
CA PRO A 128 -19.93 -15.66 8.49
C PRO A 128 -18.61 -15.98 9.21
N GLU A 129 -18.68 -16.41 10.48
CA GLU A 129 -17.45 -16.63 11.28
C GLU A 129 -16.53 -17.71 10.71
N THR A 130 -17.09 -18.78 10.16
CA THR A 130 -16.30 -19.85 9.51
C THR A 130 -15.52 -19.33 8.31
N THR A 131 -16.11 -18.43 7.52
CA THR A 131 -15.46 -17.80 6.37
C THR A 131 -14.41 -16.78 6.82
N ARG A 132 -14.63 -16.11 7.95
CA ARG A 132 -13.68 -15.12 8.49
C ARG A 132 -12.34 -15.76 8.85
N GLU A 133 -12.33 -16.97 9.40
CA GLU A 133 -11.10 -17.70 9.71
C GLU A 133 -10.32 -18.08 8.45
N THR A 134 -11.00 -18.55 7.39
CA THR A 134 -10.38 -18.84 6.09
C THR A 134 -9.82 -17.56 5.45
N ALA A 135 -10.61 -16.48 5.43
CA ALA A 135 -10.17 -15.17 4.95
C ALA A 135 -8.94 -14.68 5.72
N ARG A 136 -8.92 -14.83 7.05
CA ARG A 136 -7.77 -14.46 7.88
C ARG A 136 -6.52 -15.25 7.49
N THR A 137 -6.65 -16.54 7.22
CA THR A 137 -5.53 -17.39 6.78
C THR A 137 -4.97 -16.94 5.44
N VAL A 138 -5.83 -16.54 4.49
CA VAL A 138 -5.42 -15.99 3.19
C VAL A 138 -4.69 -14.65 3.38
N VAL A 139 -5.27 -13.74 4.16
CA VAL A 139 -4.66 -12.44 4.48
C VAL A 139 -3.31 -12.63 5.16
N GLU A 140 -3.18 -13.56 6.10
CA GLU A 140 -1.93 -13.86 6.79
C GLU A 140 -0.83 -14.30 5.82
N LYS A 141 -1.16 -15.11 4.79
CA LYS A 141 -0.18 -15.51 3.76
C LYS A 141 0.37 -14.30 3.01
N VAL A 142 -0.51 -13.40 2.54
CA VAL A 142 -0.12 -12.16 1.84
C VAL A 142 0.73 -11.27 2.74
N VAL A 143 0.26 -11.03 3.96
CA VAL A 143 0.94 -10.17 4.94
C VAL A 143 2.33 -10.71 5.25
N ARG A 144 2.48 -12.01 5.50
CA ARG A 144 3.79 -12.64 5.75
C ARG A 144 4.74 -12.58 4.56
N GLU A 145 4.22 -12.61 3.33
CA GLU A 145 5.04 -12.46 2.13
C GLU A 145 5.56 -11.03 1.99
N ILE A 146 4.68 -10.05 2.14
CA ILE A 146 5.04 -8.62 2.12
C ILE A 146 6.04 -8.32 3.24
N GLU A 147 5.79 -8.81 4.45
CA GLU A 147 6.68 -8.64 5.60
C GLU A 147 8.06 -9.23 5.30
N ARG A 148 8.15 -10.46 4.78
CA ARG A 148 9.44 -11.08 4.41
C ARG A 148 10.21 -10.25 3.39
N ARG A 149 9.51 -9.66 2.42
CA ARG A 149 10.13 -8.84 1.37
C ARG A 149 10.66 -7.51 1.90
N ILE A 150 9.94 -6.89 2.84
CA ILE A 150 10.13 -5.48 3.21
C ILE A 150 10.85 -5.30 4.56
N ALA A 151 10.70 -6.25 5.49
CA ALA A 151 11.16 -6.09 6.87
C ALA A 151 12.68 -5.87 6.96
N ALA A 152 13.49 -6.72 6.30
CA ALA A 152 14.95 -6.63 6.38
C ALA A 152 15.47 -5.26 5.90
N ARG A 153 14.95 -4.76 4.78
CA ARG A 153 15.32 -3.44 4.24
C ARG A 153 14.88 -2.32 5.16
N THR A 154 13.66 -2.38 5.69
CA THR A 154 13.12 -1.38 6.63
C THR A 154 13.97 -1.30 7.89
N VAL A 155 14.24 -2.43 8.53
CA VAL A 155 15.07 -2.50 9.75
C VAL A 155 16.46 -1.96 9.48
N ALA A 156 17.09 -2.33 8.36
CA ALA A 156 18.43 -1.85 8.02
C ALA A 156 18.46 -0.33 7.77
N ALA A 157 17.51 0.19 6.97
CA ALA A 157 17.43 1.60 6.62
C ALA A 157 17.15 2.48 7.85
N VAL A 158 16.16 2.10 8.64
CA VAL A 158 15.75 2.82 9.86
C VAL A 158 16.83 2.74 10.93
N SER A 159 17.40 1.57 11.20
CA SER A 159 18.49 1.44 12.19
C SER A 159 19.71 2.25 11.77
N GLY A 160 20.04 2.26 10.47
CA GLY A 160 21.09 3.08 9.90
C GLY A 160 20.84 4.56 10.12
N ALA A 161 19.63 5.05 9.84
CA ALA A 161 19.22 6.43 10.05
C ALA A 161 19.28 6.84 11.53
N LEU A 162 18.74 6.02 12.44
CA LEU A 162 18.79 6.29 13.88
C LEU A 162 20.24 6.37 14.40
N ASN A 163 21.12 5.50 13.90
CA ASN A 163 22.56 5.55 14.22
C ASN A 163 23.26 6.78 13.65
N ARG A 164 22.79 7.35 12.52
CA ARG A 164 23.30 8.62 11.98
C ARG A 164 22.78 9.81 12.77
N ALA A 165 21.49 9.84 13.09
CA ALA A 165 20.85 10.88 13.89
C ALA A 165 21.42 10.95 15.32
N ALA A 166 21.87 9.82 15.87
CA ALA A 166 22.54 9.76 17.18
C ALA A 166 23.93 10.44 17.20
N ARG A 167 24.47 10.85 16.05
CA ARG A 167 25.81 11.47 15.97
C ARG A 167 25.75 12.93 16.41
N MET A 168 26.78 13.35 17.14
CA MET A 168 26.84 14.69 17.73
C MET A 168 27.83 15.58 16.97
N SER A 169 27.42 16.81 16.63
CA SER A 169 28.29 17.82 15.97
C SER A 169 29.14 18.64 16.95
N ARG A 170 28.97 18.44 18.27
CA ARG A 170 29.80 18.98 19.35
C ARG A 170 30.10 17.90 20.40
N PRO A 171 30.90 16.88 20.04
CA PRO A 171 31.30 15.83 20.98
C PRO A 171 32.19 16.37 22.10
N ARG A 172 32.17 15.68 23.24
CA ARG A 172 33.24 15.80 24.24
C ARG A 172 34.51 15.16 23.66
N LEU A 173 35.69 15.61 24.12
CA LEU A 173 36.99 15.19 23.57
C LEU A 173 37.16 13.66 23.46
N ARG A 174 36.65 12.93 24.46
CA ARG A 174 36.68 11.45 24.55
C ARG A 174 35.76 10.72 23.57
N ASP A 175 34.80 11.43 22.99
CA ASP A 175 33.73 10.91 22.14
C ASP A 175 33.94 11.31 20.67
N ILE A 176 35.07 11.94 20.33
CA ILE A 176 35.38 12.36 18.96
C ILE A 176 35.69 11.15 18.08
N ASP A 177 35.00 11.06 16.95
CA ASP A 177 35.37 10.22 15.81
C ASP A 177 36.49 10.92 15.05
N TRP A 178 37.74 10.63 15.46
CA TRP A 178 38.93 11.29 14.91
C TRP A 178 39.12 11.03 13.43
N ASP A 179 38.90 9.80 12.94
CA ASP A 179 39.05 9.47 11.52
C ASP A 179 38.12 10.32 10.65
N ARG A 180 36.83 10.37 11.02
CA ARG A 180 35.84 11.15 10.25
C ARG A 180 36.00 12.66 10.46
N THR A 181 36.38 13.10 11.65
CA THR A 181 36.71 14.50 11.93
C THR A 181 37.88 14.96 11.07
N ILE A 182 38.94 14.16 10.95
CA ILE A 182 40.09 14.46 10.09
C ILE A 182 39.63 14.58 8.65
N ARG A 183 38.97 13.55 8.09
CA ARG A 183 38.50 13.54 6.70
C ARG A 183 37.66 14.76 6.34
N ARG A 184 36.76 15.17 7.25
CA ARG A 184 35.84 16.30 7.02
C ARG A 184 36.49 17.67 7.15
N ASN A 185 37.67 17.74 7.75
CA ASN A 185 38.45 18.97 7.92
C ASN A 185 39.76 18.95 7.13
N LEU A 186 39.97 17.99 6.21
CA LEU A 186 41.19 17.93 5.38
C LEU A 186 41.42 19.21 4.57
N ALA A 187 40.35 19.94 4.22
CA ALA A 187 40.44 21.26 3.58
C ALA A 187 41.15 22.32 4.45
N HIS A 188 41.24 22.10 5.76
CA HIS A 188 41.88 22.97 6.75
C HIS A 188 43.23 22.40 7.23
N TYR A 189 43.91 21.64 6.36
CA TYR A 189 45.27 21.19 6.63
C TYR A 189 46.25 22.34 6.50
N LEU A 190 47.08 22.54 7.52
CA LEU A 190 48.17 23.52 7.53
C LEU A 190 49.50 22.81 7.28
N PRO A 191 50.10 22.94 6.07
CA PRO A 191 51.34 22.24 5.71
C PRO A 191 52.52 22.60 6.61
N GLU A 192 52.59 23.87 7.01
CA GLU A 192 53.64 24.45 7.87
C GLU A 192 53.71 23.76 9.24
N HIS A 193 52.54 23.36 9.77
CA HIS A 193 52.41 22.72 11.07
C HIS A 193 52.14 21.21 10.98
N ARG A 194 52.06 20.66 9.76
CA ARG A 194 51.66 19.27 9.49
C ARG A 194 50.41 18.83 10.27
N THR A 195 49.46 19.74 10.44
CA THR A 195 48.32 19.57 11.35
C THR A 195 47.02 19.95 10.65
N VAL A 196 45.96 19.18 10.89
CA VAL A 196 44.59 19.51 10.47
C VAL A 196 43.90 20.28 11.61
N VAL A 197 43.43 21.50 11.36
CA VAL A 197 42.66 22.26 12.34
C VAL A 197 41.18 21.90 12.21
N PRO A 198 40.58 21.26 13.22
CA PRO A 198 39.18 20.84 13.11
C PRO A 198 38.23 22.02 13.37
N GLU A 199 37.61 22.52 12.31
CA GLU A 199 36.48 23.45 12.39
C GLU A 199 35.20 22.71 12.85
N ARG A 200 34.99 21.49 12.35
CA ARG A 200 33.81 20.67 12.63
C ARG A 200 34.20 19.35 13.29
N LEU A 201 33.89 19.20 14.57
CA LEU A 201 34.10 17.95 15.30
C LEU A 201 32.93 16.99 15.09
N VAL A 202 33.24 15.72 14.76
CA VAL A 202 32.24 14.66 14.63
C VAL A 202 32.39 13.70 15.79
N GLY A 203 31.31 13.45 16.52
CA GLY A 203 31.28 12.54 17.65
C GLY A 203 30.74 11.15 17.32
N TYR A 204 31.34 10.12 17.92
CA TYR A 204 30.61 8.89 18.22
C TYR A 204 29.51 9.22 19.22
N GLY A 205 28.26 8.93 18.89
CA GLY A 205 27.16 8.93 19.86
C GLY A 205 27.35 7.76 20.84
N ARG A 206 28.29 7.86 21.80
CA ARG A 206 28.47 6.80 22.80
C ARG A 206 27.23 6.70 23.68
N LYS A 207 26.61 5.52 23.71
CA LYS A 207 25.50 5.16 24.61
C LYS A 207 24.49 6.30 24.78
N ALA A 208 24.05 6.90 23.68
CA ALA A 208 22.74 7.51 23.73
C ALA A 208 21.83 6.37 24.20
N ARG A 209 21.12 6.57 25.33
CA ARG A 209 19.81 5.94 25.52
C ARG A 209 19.20 5.90 24.13
N ALA A 210 18.93 4.69 23.60
CA ALA A 210 18.58 4.47 22.20
C ALA A 210 17.81 5.68 21.69
N VAL A 211 18.25 6.35 20.61
CA VAL A 211 17.55 7.55 20.14
C VAL A 211 16.11 7.12 19.86
N HIS A 212 15.24 7.36 20.84
CA HIS A 212 13.88 6.88 20.84
C HIS A 212 13.13 7.90 20.02
N ARG A 213 12.96 7.63 18.73
CA ARG A 213 12.06 8.40 17.89
C ARG A 213 10.64 7.89 18.12
N ASP A 214 9.70 8.81 18.06
CA ASP A 214 8.29 8.49 18.04
C ASP A 214 7.82 8.53 16.58
N VAL A 215 7.10 7.51 16.13
CA VAL A 215 6.48 7.47 14.81
C VAL A 215 4.98 7.34 15.02
N VAL A 216 4.22 8.33 14.56
CA VAL A 216 2.76 8.31 14.60
C VAL A 216 2.25 8.18 13.17
N LEU A 217 1.63 7.04 12.87
CA LEU A 217 1.05 6.71 11.58
C LEU A 217 -0.45 6.96 11.65
N ALA A 218 -0.97 7.87 10.82
CA ALA A 218 -2.39 8.07 10.61
C ALA A 218 -2.78 7.56 9.22
N ILE A 219 -3.69 6.60 9.15
CA ILE A 219 -4.08 5.95 7.90
C ILE A 219 -5.57 6.14 7.64
N ASP A 220 -5.88 6.66 6.46
CA ASP A 220 -7.24 6.80 5.95
C ASP A 220 -7.81 5.45 5.52
N GLN A 221 -9.05 5.17 5.92
CA GLN A 221 -9.79 3.94 5.62
C GLN A 221 -10.83 4.13 4.52
N SER A 222 -10.75 5.21 3.73
CA SER A 222 -11.62 5.38 2.58
C SER A 222 -11.50 4.18 1.63
N GLY A 223 -12.57 3.85 0.90
CA GLY A 223 -12.62 2.63 0.08
C GLY A 223 -11.51 2.53 -0.98
N SER A 224 -10.97 3.67 -1.41
CA SER A 224 -9.81 3.79 -2.32
C SER A 224 -8.47 3.41 -1.67
N MET A 225 -8.40 3.32 -0.35
CA MET A 225 -7.16 3.17 0.42
C MET A 225 -6.84 1.73 0.83
N ALA A 226 -7.64 0.74 0.42
CA ALA A 226 -7.54 -0.63 0.91
C ALA A 226 -6.13 -1.23 0.75
N SER A 227 -5.47 -1.01 -0.40
CA SER A 227 -4.09 -1.48 -0.63
C SER A 227 -3.06 -0.77 0.27
N SER A 228 -3.24 0.54 0.46
CA SER A 228 -2.37 1.37 1.31
C SER A 228 -2.48 0.97 2.78
N VAL A 229 -3.67 0.58 3.25
CA VAL A 229 -3.90 0.07 4.61
C VAL A 229 -3.12 -1.22 4.86
N VAL A 230 -3.06 -2.14 3.88
CA VAL A 230 -2.28 -3.39 3.98
C VAL A 230 -0.80 -3.11 4.19
N TYR A 231 -0.19 -2.33 3.29
CA TYR A 231 1.23 -2.00 3.40
C TYR A 231 1.54 -1.23 4.69
N ALA A 232 0.74 -0.23 5.03
CA ALA A 232 0.94 0.57 6.22
C ALA A 232 0.81 -0.25 7.51
N SER A 233 -0.06 -1.27 7.54
CA SER A 233 -0.17 -2.19 8.68
C SER A 233 1.10 -3.05 8.83
N VAL A 234 1.62 -3.60 7.73
CA VAL A 234 2.89 -4.36 7.74
C VAL A 234 4.05 -3.48 8.18
N PHE A 235 4.17 -2.27 7.64
CA PHE A 235 5.20 -1.32 8.06
C PHE A 235 5.06 -0.94 9.53
N GLY A 236 3.83 -0.66 9.99
CA GLY A 236 3.55 -0.39 11.40
C GLY A 236 4.06 -1.50 12.30
N ALA A 237 3.76 -2.76 11.96
CA ALA A 237 4.21 -3.93 12.73
C ALA A 237 5.73 -4.08 12.74
N VAL A 238 6.39 -3.91 11.59
CA VAL A 238 7.86 -3.95 11.49
C VAL A 238 8.48 -2.84 12.35
N LEU A 239 7.96 -1.62 12.29
CA LEU A 239 8.45 -0.50 13.11
C LEU A 239 8.22 -0.74 14.61
N ALA A 240 7.06 -1.28 14.98
CA ALA A 240 6.73 -1.61 16.37
C ALA A 240 7.66 -2.67 16.98
N SER A 241 8.21 -3.57 16.16
CA SER A 241 9.22 -4.55 16.61
C SER A 241 10.57 -3.92 17.00
N MET A 242 10.82 -2.67 16.57
CA MET A 242 12.09 -1.97 16.79
C MET A 242 12.12 -1.25 18.13
N ARG A 243 12.94 -1.72 19.08
CA ARG A 243 13.06 -1.13 20.44
C ARG A 243 13.47 0.35 20.48
N SER A 244 14.12 0.84 19.42
CA SER A 244 14.54 2.23 19.28
C SER A 244 13.43 3.15 18.77
N LEU A 245 12.25 2.61 18.44
CA LEU A 245 11.08 3.36 18.00
C LEU A 245 9.93 3.13 18.96
N ARG A 246 9.13 4.17 19.17
CA ARG A 246 7.78 4.04 19.69
C ARG A 246 6.85 4.33 18.53
N THR A 247 6.13 3.30 18.08
CA THR A 247 5.19 3.43 16.96
C THR A 247 3.77 3.50 17.52
N SER A 248 3.00 4.48 17.06
CA SER A 248 1.56 4.57 17.28
C SER A 248 0.85 4.51 15.94
N LEU A 249 -0.25 3.76 15.89
CA LEU A 249 -1.01 3.53 14.67
C LEU A 249 -2.45 3.92 14.89
N VAL A 250 -2.88 4.93 14.15
CA VAL A 250 -4.24 5.44 14.17
C VAL A 250 -4.83 5.22 12.80
N VAL A 251 -6.00 4.59 12.76
CA VAL A 251 -6.78 4.46 11.54
C VAL A 251 -8.04 5.30 11.68
N PHE A 252 -8.47 5.92 10.58
CA PHE A 252 -9.60 6.84 10.63
C PHE A 252 -10.44 6.82 9.35
N ASP A 253 -11.71 7.10 9.56
CA ASP A 253 -12.73 7.38 8.56
C ASP A 253 -13.52 8.62 9.07
N THR A 254 -14.79 8.48 9.41
CA THR A 254 -15.57 9.40 10.27
C THR A 254 -15.25 9.27 11.76
N ALA A 255 -14.75 8.11 12.18
CA ALA A 255 -14.30 7.83 13.53
C ALA A 255 -12.77 7.69 13.55
N VAL A 256 -12.20 7.78 14.74
CA VAL A 256 -10.76 7.60 14.96
C VAL A 256 -10.57 6.40 15.86
N VAL A 257 -9.78 5.43 15.42
CA VAL A 257 -9.49 4.21 16.15
C VAL A 257 -7.97 4.09 16.35
N ASP A 258 -7.55 3.99 17.60
CA ASP A 258 -6.16 3.71 17.95
C ASP A 258 -5.92 2.20 17.96
N LEU A 259 -5.05 1.73 17.06
CA LEU A 259 -4.66 0.32 16.92
C LEU A 259 -3.23 0.08 17.40
N THR A 260 -2.65 1.00 18.17
CA THR A 260 -1.29 0.89 18.71
C THR A 260 -1.08 -0.42 19.47
N ASP A 261 -2.06 -0.88 20.25
CA ASP A 261 -1.96 -2.14 21.02
C ASP A 261 -2.01 -3.40 20.14
N ARG A 262 -2.47 -3.29 18.89
CA ARG A 262 -2.59 -4.40 17.93
C ARG A 262 -1.43 -4.48 16.95
N LEU A 263 -0.49 -3.54 17.00
CA LEU A 263 0.67 -3.47 16.11
C LEU A 263 1.56 -4.73 16.12
N ALA A 264 1.45 -5.59 17.13
CA ALA A 264 2.18 -6.84 17.18
C ALA A 264 1.76 -7.85 16.10
N ASP A 265 0.49 -7.80 15.64
CA ASP A 265 -0.02 -8.62 14.56
C ASP A 265 -0.65 -7.74 13.46
N PRO A 266 0.00 -7.57 12.30
CA PRO A 266 -0.54 -6.79 11.21
C PRO A 266 -1.89 -7.33 10.69
N VAL A 267 -2.18 -8.62 10.85
CA VAL A 267 -3.49 -9.18 10.50
C VAL A 267 -4.57 -8.67 11.47
N ASP A 268 -4.29 -8.59 12.76
CA ASP A 268 -5.23 -8.01 13.75
C ASP A 268 -5.49 -6.53 13.53
N VAL A 269 -4.49 -5.79 13.05
CA VAL A 269 -4.67 -4.41 12.61
C VAL A 269 -5.67 -4.38 11.47
N LEU A 270 -5.45 -5.17 10.41
CA LEU A 270 -6.32 -5.21 9.22
C LEU A 270 -7.75 -5.65 9.53
N PHE A 271 -7.98 -6.66 10.37
CA PHE A 271 -9.35 -7.02 10.75
C PHE A 271 -9.98 -6.07 11.77
N GLY A 272 -9.17 -5.24 12.43
CA GLY A 272 -9.60 -4.14 13.28
C GLY A 272 -10.00 -2.89 12.49
N THR A 273 -9.64 -2.81 11.20
CA THR A 273 -10.03 -1.71 10.32
C THR A 273 -11.44 -1.89 9.78
N GLN A 274 -12.17 -0.79 9.67
CA GLN A 274 -13.49 -0.75 9.04
C GLN A 274 -13.39 0.12 7.79
N LEU A 275 -13.41 -0.51 6.62
CA LEU A 275 -13.43 0.20 5.34
C LEU A 275 -14.85 0.70 5.07
N GLY A 276 -15.02 2.01 4.91
CA GLY A 276 -16.27 2.63 4.48
C GLY A 276 -16.87 3.62 5.49
N GLY A 277 -17.24 4.78 4.96
CA GLY A 277 -17.62 5.97 5.72
C GLY A 277 -17.03 7.19 5.03
N GLY A 278 -17.52 8.39 5.35
CA GLY A 278 -16.82 9.62 4.96
C GLY A 278 -15.44 9.73 5.65
N THR A 279 -14.71 10.81 5.38
CA THR A 279 -13.36 11.01 5.92
C THR A 279 -13.31 12.29 6.75
N ASP A 280 -12.80 12.23 7.98
CA ASP A 280 -12.53 13.40 8.83
C ASP A 280 -11.04 13.41 9.23
N ILE A 281 -10.22 13.99 8.35
CA ILE A 281 -8.76 14.05 8.52
C ILE A 281 -8.40 14.99 9.67
N ASN A 282 -9.11 16.12 9.78
CA ASN A 282 -8.97 17.10 10.87
C ASN A 282 -9.07 16.43 12.25
N ARG A 283 -10.09 15.61 12.47
CA ARG A 283 -10.29 14.88 13.74
C ARG A 283 -9.17 13.87 13.99
N ALA A 284 -8.72 13.15 12.96
CA ALA A 284 -7.61 12.21 13.08
C ALA A 284 -6.31 12.92 13.50
N ILE A 285 -5.98 14.06 12.88
CA ILE A 285 -4.81 14.88 13.22
C ILE A 285 -4.94 15.41 14.65
N ALA A 286 -6.13 15.84 15.06
CA ALA A 286 -6.40 16.30 16.41
C ALA A 286 -6.08 15.22 17.47
N TYR A 287 -6.51 13.98 17.21
CA TYR A 287 -6.22 12.84 18.08
C TYR A 287 -4.73 12.49 18.07
N CYS A 288 -4.12 12.38 16.89
CA CYS A 288 -2.70 12.09 16.75
C CYS A 288 -1.83 13.11 17.50
N GLY A 289 -2.21 14.38 17.49
CA GLY A 289 -1.53 15.44 18.26
C GLY A 289 -1.48 15.17 19.76
N GLN A 290 -2.45 14.47 20.33
CA GLN A 290 -2.46 14.10 21.76
C GLN A 290 -1.45 12.99 22.08
N LEU A 291 -1.11 12.16 21.09
CA LEU A 291 -0.12 11.09 21.22
C LEU A 291 1.33 11.63 21.16
N ILE A 292 1.52 12.82 20.59
CA ILE A 292 2.83 13.45 20.45
C ILE A 292 3.28 14.03 21.80
N THR A 293 4.20 13.34 22.45
CA THR A 293 4.80 13.80 23.72
C THR A 293 6.13 14.52 23.53
N ARG A 294 6.84 14.25 22.42
CA ARG A 294 8.18 14.79 22.14
C ARG A 294 8.26 15.30 20.69
N PRO A 295 7.73 16.50 20.40
CA PRO A 295 7.65 17.02 19.04
C PRO A 295 8.96 16.94 18.25
N ALA A 296 10.07 17.38 18.86
CA ALA A 296 11.39 17.37 18.24
C ALA A 296 11.98 15.98 17.95
N ASP A 297 11.37 14.91 18.45
CA ASP A 297 11.77 13.53 18.17
C ASP A 297 10.68 12.71 17.48
N THR A 298 9.60 13.37 17.04
CA THR A 298 8.43 12.73 16.43
C THR A 298 8.39 12.90 14.92
N LEU A 299 8.16 11.80 14.22
CA LEU A 299 7.74 11.75 12.83
C LEU A 299 6.24 11.43 12.78
N PHE A 300 5.44 12.34 12.25
CA PHE A 300 4.04 12.11 11.93
C PHE A 300 3.90 11.81 10.44
N VAL A 301 3.29 10.68 10.11
CA VAL A 301 3.04 10.27 8.71
C VAL A 301 1.54 10.12 8.53
N LEU A 302 0.98 10.89 7.61
CA LEU A 302 -0.42 10.79 7.19
C LEU A 302 -0.48 10.07 5.85
N ILE A 303 -1.27 9.00 5.76
CA ILE A 303 -1.50 8.23 4.54
C ILE A 303 -2.96 8.43 4.15
N SER A 304 -3.23 9.26 3.15
CA SER A 304 -4.59 9.67 2.73
C SER A 304 -4.57 10.22 1.30
N ASP A 305 -5.71 10.16 0.63
CA ASP A 305 -5.97 10.86 -0.64
C ASP A 305 -6.27 12.36 -0.47
N LEU A 306 -6.26 12.86 0.78
CA LEU A 306 -6.47 14.25 1.17
C LEU A 306 -7.87 14.81 0.87
N TYR A 307 -8.84 13.97 0.55
CA TYR A 307 -10.23 14.41 0.49
C TYR A 307 -10.78 14.61 1.90
N GLU A 308 -10.77 15.86 2.35
CA GLU A 308 -11.26 16.24 3.67
C GLU A 308 -12.78 16.40 3.68
N GLY A 309 -13.47 15.60 4.50
CA GLY A 309 -14.89 15.75 4.81
C GLY A 309 -15.16 16.58 6.07
N GLY A 310 -14.14 16.90 6.86
CA GLY A 310 -14.17 17.78 8.02
C GLY A 310 -13.88 19.25 7.69
N ILE A 311 -13.27 19.96 8.64
CA ILE A 311 -12.97 21.40 8.52
C ILE A 311 -11.56 21.61 7.97
N ARG A 312 -11.46 21.78 6.64
CA ARG A 312 -10.19 21.99 5.90
C ARG A 312 -9.26 23.05 6.51
N ASP A 313 -9.79 24.22 6.85
CA ASP A 313 -8.95 25.30 7.39
C ASP A 313 -8.37 24.96 8.77
N GLU A 314 -9.09 24.14 9.54
CA GLU A 314 -8.60 23.64 10.83
C GLU A 314 -7.57 22.54 10.66
N MET A 315 -7.78 21.62 9.70
CA MET A 315 -6.80 20.61 9.32
C MET A 315 -5.45 21.25 8.99
N LEU A 316 -5.42 22.24 8.11
CA LEU A 316 -4.21 22.96 7.71
C LEU A 316 -3.55 23.68 8.89
N ARG A 317 -4.35 24.31 9.75
CA ARG A 317 -3.85 25.01 10.94
C ARG A 317 -3.21 24.05 11.96
N ARG A 318 -3.80 22.87 12.16
CA ARG A 318 -3.27 21.84 13.07
C ARG A 318 -1.96 21.27 12.55
N ILE A 319 -1.86 21.01 11.25
CA ILE A 319 -0.60 20.57 10.62
C ILE A 319 0.49 21.62 10.75
N ALA A 320 0.15 22.90 10.49
CA ALA A 320 1.08 24.01 10.69
C ALA A 320 1.57 24.08 12.15
N ALA A 321 0.67 23.97 13.12
CA ALA A 321 1.02 23.97 14.55
C ALA A 321 1.92 22.77 14.94
N MET A 322 1.64 21.57 14.40
CA MET A 322 2.50 20.40 14.59
C MET A 322 3.91 20.67 14.08
N ARG A 323 4.03 21.18 12.85
CA ARG A 323 5.33 21.52 12.26
C ARG A 323 6.07 22.57 13.09
N GLU A 324 5.40 23.65 13.47
CA GLU A 324 5.97 24.73 14.29
C GLU A 324 6.45 24.24 15.66
N SER A 325 5.77 23.24 16.25
CA SER A 325 6.21 22.60 17.48
C SER A 325 7.47 21.73 17.31
N GLY A 326 7.91 21.47 16.07
CA GLY A 326 9.11 20.72 15.74
C GLY A 326 8.86 19.27 15.31
N VAL A 327 7.60 18.86 15.14
CA VAL A 327 7.23 17.56 14.54
C VAL A 327 7.61 17.55 13.07
N GLN A 328 8.21 16.47 12.63
CA GLN A 328 8.39 16.23 11.20
C GLN A 328 7.12 15.62 10.63
N VAL A 329 6.44 16.34 9.74
CA VAL A 329 5.20 15.87 9.11
C VAL A 329 5.50 15.42 7.68
N VAL A 330 5.02 14.23 7.30
CA VAL A 330 5.08 13.69 5.94
C VAL A 330 3.69 13.22 5.54
N VAL A 331 3.26 13.58 4.34
CA VAL A 331 1.98 13.15 3.79
C VAL A 331 2.24 12.25 2.59
N LEU A 332 1.72 11.03 2.67
CA LEU A 332 1.76 10.04 1.62
C LEU A 332 0.42 9.96 0.92
N LEU A 333 0.44 10.29 -0.36
CA LEU A 333 -0.71 10.15 -1.24
C LEU A 333 -0.74 8.70 -1.71
N ALA A 334 -1.90 8.06 -1.59
CA ALA A 334 -2.08 6.74 -2.16
C ALA A 334 -1.96 6.82 -3.69
N LEU A 335 -1.23 5.87 -4.25
CA LEU A 335 -1.27 5.57 -5.67
C LEU A 335 -2.41 4.58 -5.87
N SER A 336 -3.42 4.94 -6.66
CA SER A 336 -4.27 3.91 -7.25
C SER A 336 -3.40 3.18 -8.29
N ASP A 337 -3.37 1.85 -8.25
CA ASP A 337 -2.66 1.03 -9.24
C ASP A 337 -3.15 1.23 -10.69
N ASP A 338 -4.25 1.99 -10.89
CA ASP A 338 -4.78 2.40 -12.19
C ASP A 338 -4.17 3.72 -12.74
N GLY A 339 -3.10 4.25 -12.15
CA GLY A 339 -2.23 5.26 -12.78
C GLY A 339 -2.77 6.70 -12.86
N ALA A 340 -4.00 6.97 -12.42
CA ALA A 340 -4.51 8.33 -12.25
C ALA A 340 -4.40 8.74 -10.77
N PRO A 341 -3.62 9.77 -10.40
CA PRO A 341 -3.57 10.24 -9.02
C PRO A 341 -4.92 10.83 -8.62
N ALA A 342 -5.76 10.04 -7.95
CA ALA A 342 -7.01 10.50 -7.36
C ALA A 342 -6.73 11.04 -5.95
N TYR A 343 -6.24 12.28 -5.85
CA TYR A 343 -6.06 12.99 -4.58
C TYR A 343 -6.45 14.46 -4.69
N ASP A 344 -6.73 15.11 -3.57
CA ASP A 344 -7.06 16.54 -3.55
C ASP A 344 -5.80 17.41 -3.78
N HIS A 345 -5.64 17.86 -5.03
CA HIS A 345 -4.53 18.72 -5.44
C HIS A 345 -4.50 20.07 -4.71
N ALA A 346 -5.65 20.63 -4.30
CA ALA A 346 -5.71 21.90 -3.60
C ALA A 346 -5.20 21.76 -2.15
N ASN A 347 -5.52 20.65 -1.49
CA ASN A 347 -4.98 20.32 -0.17
C ASN A 347 -3.50 19.98 -0.24
N ALA A 348 -3.08 19.17 -1.23
CA ALA A 348 -1.66 18.87 -1.44
C ALA A 348 -0.83 20.14 -1.66
N ALA A 349 -1.31 21.08 -2.49
CA ALA A 349 -0.65 22.36 -2.73
C ALA A 349 -0.61 23.25 -1.48
N ALA A 350 -1.69 23.29 -0.70
CA ALA A 350 -1.74 24.04 0.55
C ALA A 350 -0.73 23.49 1.58
N LEU A 351 -0.62 22.17 1.71
CA LEU A 351 0.37 21.51 2.56
C LEU A 351 1.80 21.78 2.11
N ALA A 352 2.07 21.73 0.80
CA ALA A 352 3.36 22.09 0.24
C ALA A 352 3.73 23.56 0.56
N GLY A 353 2.75 24.47 0.50
CA GLY A 353 2.91 25.87 0.92
C GLY A 353 3.27 26.04 2.41
N LEU A 354 2.87 25.10 3.27
CA LEU A 354 3.27 25.03 4.67
C LEU A 354 4.63 24.33 4.88
N GLY A 355 5.31 23.92 3.81
CA GLY A 355 6.56 23.19 3.86
C GLY A 355 6.40 21.72 4.26
N VAL A 356 5.20 21.16 4.13
CA VAL A 356 4.91 19.74 4.39
C VAL A 356 4.92 18.98 3.06
N PRO A 357 5.80 17.97 2.89
CA PRO A 357 5.85 17.20 1.66
C PRO A 357 4.60 16.31 1.53
N ALA A 358 3.89 16.45 0.41
CA ALA A 358 2.79 15.60 0.00
C ALA A 358 3.14 14.96 -1.34
N PHE A 359 3.35 13.64 -1.37
CA PHE A 359 3.76 12.93 -2.58
C PHE A 359 3.33 11.47 -2.54
N ALA A 360 3.29 10.85 -3.71
CA ALA A 360 3.07 9.43 -3.88
C ALA A 360 4.35 8.64 -3.61
N CYS A 361 4.25 7.55 -2.83
CA CYS A 361 5.37 6.66 -2.54
C CYS A 361 4.97 5.23 -2.82
N THR A 362 5.77 4.51 -3.61
CA THR A 362 5.60 3.06 -3.75
C THR A 362 6.01 2.36 -2.45
N PRO A 363 5.42 1.20 -2.12
CA PRO A 363 5.76 0.46 -0.91
C PRO A 363 7.26 0.14 -0.80
N ASP A 364 7.92 -0.18 -1.92
CA ASP A 364 9.35 -0.56 -1.91
C ASP A 364 10.29 0.63 -1.63
N SER A 365 9.84 1.87 -1.85
CA SER A 365 10.61 3.09 -1.56
C SER A 365 10.34 3.67 -0.17
N PHE A 366 9.27 3.23 0.51
CA PHE A 366 8.91 3.71 1.84
C PHE A 366 9.99 3.49 2.92
N PRO A 367 10.75 2.38 2.97
CA PRO A 367 11.88 2.21 3.88
C PRO A 367 12.92 3.34 3.81
N ASP A 368 13.25 3.75 2.59
CA ASP A 368 14.28 4.76 2.35
C ASP A 368 13.77 6.15 2.74
N LEU A 369 12.49 6.42 2.47
CA LEU A 369 11.80 7.62 2.94
C LEU A 369 11.85 7.73 4.47
N LEU A 370 11.46 6.67 5.17
CA LEU A 370 11.50 6.63 6.64
C LEU A 370 12.91 6.89 7.17
N ALA A 371 13.93 6.33 6.52
CA ALA A 371 15.31 6.56 6.89
C ALA A 371 15.72 8.03 6.72
N VAL A 372 15.35 8.69 5.61
CA VAL A 372 15.61 10.13 5.42
C VAL A 372 14.85 10.96 6.45
N ALA A 373 13.58 10.62 6.69
CA ALA A 373 12.73 11.34 7.62
C ALA A 373 13.25 11.25 9.06
N LEU A 374 13.60 10.05 9.54
CA LEU A 374 14.11 9.86 10.90
C LEU A 374 15.51 10.46 11.12
N ASP A 375 16.30 10.63 10.06
CA ASP A 375 17.58 11.35 10.07
C ASP A 375 17.42 12.88 9.99
N ARG A 376 16.17 13.38 9.92
CA ARG A 376 15.84 14.80 9.66
C ARG A 376 16.53 15.35 8.40
N GLY A 377 16.69 14.47 7.40
CA GLY A 377 17.16 14.85 6.08
C GLY A 377 16.09 15.60 5.29
N ASP A 378 16.46 16.04 4.09
CA ASP A 378 15.55 16.73 3.19
C ASP A 378 14.60 15.72 2.50
N VAL A 379 13.40 15.57 3.07
CA VAL A 379 12.35 14.72 2.52
C VAL A 379 11.79 15.28 1.20
N GLN A 380 11.79 16.60 1.01
CA GLN A 380 11.32 17.21 -0.25
C GLN A 380 12.27 16.87 -1.40
N ALA A 381 13.59 17.00 -1.17
CA ALA A 381 14.59 16.61 -2.16
C ALA A 381 14.53 15.12 -2.49
N TRP A 382 14.31 14.26 -1.48
CA TRP A 382 14.10 12.83 -1.71
C TRP A 382 12.84 12.56 -2.53
N ALA A 383 11.73 13.25 -2.22
CA ALA A 383 10.48 13.13 -2.94
C ALA A 383 10.68 13.52 -4.41
N HIS A 384 11.29 14.67 -4.71
CA HIS A 384 11.57 15.06 -6.10
C HIS A 384 12.44 14.06 -6.87
N ALA A 385 13.40 13.41 -6.21
CA ALA A 385 14.27 12.43 -6.84
C ALA A 385 13.59 11.07 -7.12
N ASN A 386 12.53 10.74 -6.38
CA ASN A 386 11.85 9.45 -6.46
C ASN A 386 10.40 9.52 -6.96
N ALA A 387 9.78 10.70 -6.99
CA ALA A 387 8.42 10.96 -7.48
C ALA A 387 8.27 10.83 -9.01
N GLY A 388 9.28 10.29 -9.70
CA GLY A 388 9.25 10.00 -11.13
C GLY A 388 9.77 8.60 -11.50
N LYS A 389 9.98 7.72 -10.51
CA LYS A 389 10.23 6.29 -10.72
C LYS A 389 8.97 5.52 -10.37
N SER A 390 7.91 5.78 -11.12
CA SER A 390 6.70 4.96 -11.16
C SER A 390 6.76 4.07 -12.39
#